data_AF-A0A7J4VKI1-F1
#
_entry.id   AF-A0A7J4VKI1-F1
#
_cell.length_a   1.000
_cell.length_b   1.000
_cell.length_c   1.000
_cell.angle_alpha   90.00
_cell.angle_beta   90.00
_cell.angle_gamma   90.00
#
_symmetry.space_group_name_H-M   'P 1'
#
loop_
_entity.id
_entity.type
_entity.pdbx_description
1 polymer ?
#
loop_
_entity_poly.entity_id
_entity_poly.type
_entity_poly.pdbx_seq_one_letter_code
_entity_poly.pdbx_strand_id
1 'polypeptide(L)'
;MAFSGVHVVCGFAGSLFARDKSQAILGKIAWSEAPSTGVTSTNQAPGENSGSGQPIFRIRASADAWVSVGPTPDATNGKRFLVPANTDYDVYAEPNDKFQWVAA
;
A
#
# COMPACT_ATOMS: atom_id res chain seq x y z
N MET A 1 -17.25 6.54 -15.11
CA MET A 1 -15.90 7.03 -15.44
C MET A 1 -14.91 5.91 -15.15
N ALA A 2 -13.91 5.70 -16.01
CA ALA A 2 -12.87 4.71 -15.77
C ALA A 2 -11.91 5.20 -14.67
N PHE A 3 -11.37 4.27 -13.88
CA PHE A 3 -10.35 4.57 -12.87
C PHE A 3 -9.09 5.15 -13.52
N SER A 4 -8.55 6.23 -12.97
CA SER A 4 -7.32 6.86 -13.42
C SER A 4 -6.37 7.11 -12.25
N GLY A 5 -5.07 6.89 -12.49
CA GLY A 5 -4.02 7.06 -11.50
C GLY A 5 -3.76 5.79 -10.68
N VAL A 6 -3.43 5.97 -9.40
CA VAL A 6 -3.16 4.89 -8.45
C VAL A 6 -4.02 5.06 -7.22
N HIS A 7 -4.53 3.94 -6.70
CA HIS A 7 -5.25 3.86 -5.44
C HIS A 7 -4.49 2.92 -4.52
N VAL A 8 -4.20 3.39 -3.32
CA VAL A 8 -3.54 2.63 -2.28
C VAL A 8 -4.49 2.47 -1.09
N VAL A 9 -4.57 1.26 -0.56
CA VAL A 9 -5.32 0.92 0.64
C VAL A 9 -4.33 0.42 1.68
N CYS A 10 -4.30 1.06 2.84
CA CYS A 10 -3.57 0.58 4.00
C CYS A 10 -4.48 -0.21 4.91
N GLY A 11 -4.04 -1.40 5.30
CA GLY A 11 -4.72 -2.23 6.30
C GLY A 11 -3.73 -3.16 6.96
N PHE A 12 -4.24 -4.19 7.63
CA PHE A 12 -3.40 -5.19 8.30
C PHE A 12 -3.53 -6.54 7.61
N ALA A 13 -2.43 -7.30 7.57
CA ALA A 13 -2.44 -8.68 7.13
C ALA A 13 -2.99 -9.58 8.25
N GLY A 14 -4.25 -10.01 8.12
CA GLY A 14 -4.86 -10.96 9.05
C GLY A 14 -6.20 -10.52 9.65
N SER A 15 -6.57 -11.14 10.76
CA SER A 15 -7.84 -10.94 11.45
C SER A 15 -7.57 -10.56 12.91
N LEU A 16 -8.43 -9.70 13.48
CA LEU A 16 -8.43 -9.35 14.90
C LEU A 16 -8.74 -10.53 15.85
N PHE A 17 -9.00 -11.71 15.29
CA PHE A 17 -9.31 -12.94 16.00
C PHE A 17 -8.32 -14.01 15.55
N ALA A 18 -7.83 -14.83 16.49
CA ALA A 18 -7.01 -15.98 16.15
C ALA A 18 -7.79 -16.87 15.18
N ARG A 19 -7.24 -17.08 13.99
CA ARG A 19 -7.83 -17.99 13.01
C ARG A 19 -6.75 -18.94 12.51
N ASP A 20 -6.80 -20.16 13.03
CA ASP A 20 -5.76 -21.17 12.89
C ASP A 20 -5.49 -21.64 11.45
N LYS A 21 -6.31 -21.23 10.47
CA LYS A 21 -6.29 -21.69 9.07
C LYS A 21 -6.68 -20.64 8.02
N SER A 22 -6.60 -19.34 8.31
CA SER A 22 -7.01 -18.32 7.33
C SER A 22 -5.86 -17.92 6.40
N GLN A 23 -6.10 -17.87 5.09
CA GLN A 23 -5.23 -17.08 4.21
C GLN A 23 -5.18 -15.63 4.73
N ALA A 24 -4.00 -15.01 4.65
CA ALA A 24 -3.84 -13.59 4.92
C ALA A 24 -4.55 -12.79 3.81
N ILE A 25 -5.83 -12.52 4.02
CA ILE A 25 -6.56 -11.49 3.26
C ILE A 25 -6.32 -10.13 3.92
N LEU A 26 -6.57 -9.06 3.16
CA LEU A 26 -6.59 -7.71 3.70
C LEU A 26 -7.66 -7.62 4.81
N GLY A 27 -7.22 -7.34 6.03
CA GLY A 27 -8.06 -7.22 7.21
C GLY A 27 -8.77 -5.87 7.29
N LYS A 28 -8.80 -5.28 8.50
CA LYS A 28 -9.40 -3.96 8.71
C LYS A 28 -8.59 -2.89 7.96
N ILE A 29 -9.29 -2.09 7.15
CA ILE A 29 -8.72 -0.92 6.48
C ILE A 29 -8.46 0.17 7.53
N ALA A 30 -7.23 0.67 7.55
CA ALA A 30 -6.83 1.82 8.34
C ALA A 30 -7.14 3.13 7.60
N TRP A 31 -6.79 3.20 6.32
CA TRP A 31 -7.06 4.33 5.45
C TRP A 31 -6.90 3.92 3.97
N SER A 32 -7.37 4.76 3.06
CA SER A 32 -7.12 4.64 1.62
C SER A 32 -6.90 6.01 1.01
N GLU A 33 -6.02 6.10 0.02
CA GLU A 33 -5.71 7.35 -0.68
C GLU A 33 -5.48 7.12 -2.18
N ALA A 34 -5.65 8.19 -2.97
CA ALA A 34 -5.25 8.26 -4.37
C ALA A 34 -4.34 9.48 -4.58
N PRO A 35 -3.08 9.43 -4.09
CA PRO A 35 -2.17 10.56 -4.22
C PRO A 35 -1.89 10.84 -5.71
N SER A 36 -1.64 12.09 -6.06
CA SER A 36 -1.17 12.44 -7.41
C SER A 36 0.24 11.90 -7.66
N THR A 37 0.59 11.75 -8.93
CA THR A 37 1.94 11.30 -9.33
C THR A 37 3.02 12.19 -8.70
N GLY A 38 4.08 11.58 -8.17
CA GLY A 38 5.17 12.27 -7.51
C GLY A 38 4.83 12.87 -6.14
N VAL A 39 3.60 12.72 -5.65
CA VAL A 39 3.18 13.20 -4.32
C VAL A 39 3.14 12.06 -3.34
N THR A 40 3.80 12.24 -2.20
CA THR A 40 3.79 11.28 -1.09
C THR A 40 2.42 11.28 -0.41
N SER A 41 1.97 10.10 0.02
CA SER A 41 0.74 9.93 0.80
C SER A 41 0.72 10.84 2.02
N THR A 42 -0.47 11.32 2.36
CA THR A 42 -0.65 12.15 3.56
C THR A 42 -0.55 11.27 4.79
N ASN A 43 -1.29 10.15 4.76
CA ASN A 43 -1.26 9.15 5.80
C ASN A 43 -0.01 8.25 5.70
N GLN A 44 0.33 7.68 6.85
CA GLN A 44 1.43 6.75 7.03
C GLN A 44 0.91 5.40 7.55
N ALA A 45 1.69 4.34 7.37
CA ALA A 45 1.38 3.03 7.90
C ALA A 45 1.29 3.11 9.43
N PRO A 46 0.23 2.54 10.02
CA PRO A 46 0.06 2.52 11.47
C PRO A 46 1.12 1.64 12.14
N GLY A 47 1.27 1.79 13.46
CA GLY A 47 2.08 0.87 14.25
C GLY A 47 1.55 -0.57 14.15
N GLU A 48 2.47 -1.54 14.27
CA GLU A 48 2.10 -2.94 14.39
C GLU A 48 1.17 -3.16 15.58
N ASN A 49 0.25 -4.11 15.43
CA ASN A 49 -0.65 -4.50 16.50
C ASN A 49 -0.62 -6.01 16.65
N SER A 50 -0.28 -6.50 17.84
CA SER A 50 -0.22 -7.93 18.16
C SER A 50 -1.51 -8.68 17.82
N GLY A 51 -2.67 -8.00 17.83
CA GLY A 51 -3.96 -8.56 17.44
C GLY A 51 -4.29 -8.48 15.94
N SER A 52 -3.64 -7.61 15.18
CA SER A 52 -3.95 -7.37 13.76
C SER A 52 -2.88 -7.85 12.78
N GLY A 53 -1.64 -8.06 13.25
CA GLY A 53 -0.48 -8.36 12.42
C GLY A 53 0.24 -7.11 11.91
N GLN A 54 1.05 -7.29 10.87
CA GLN A 54 1.83 -6.24 10.22
C GLN A 54 0.96 -5.44 9.23
N PRO A 55 1.13 -4.10 9.12
CA PRO A 55 0.45 -3.32 8.12
C PRO A 55 0.90 -3.70 6.69
N ILE A 56 -0.03 -3.58 5.75
CA ILE A 56 0.19 -3.78 4.33
C ILE A 56 -0.39 -2.63 3.51
N PHE A 57 0.21 -2.39 2.35
CA PHE A 57 -0.35 -1.58 1.29
C PHE A 57 -0.82 -2.46 0.15
N ARG A 58 -2.12 -2.39 -0.15
CA ARG A 58 -2.70 -2.92 -1.39
C ARG A 58 -2.78 -1.80 -2.41
N ILE A 59 -2.17 -2.00 -3.56
CA ILE A 59 -2.01 -0.97 -4.58
C ILE A 59 -2.69 -1.44 -5.87
N ARG A 60 -3.44 -0.54 -6.49
CA ARG A 60 -4.02 -0.75 -7.82
C ARG A 60 -3.75 0.46 -8.69
N ALA A 61 -3.15 0.22 -9.86
CA ALA A 61 -2.78 1.26 -10.82
C ALA A 61 -3.58 1.15 -12.11
N SER A 62 -3.97 2.27 -12.73
CA SER A 62 -4.68 2.28 -14.02
C SER A 62 -3.75 2.03 -15.21
N ALA A 63 -2.45 2.28 -15.03
CA ALA A 63 -1.36 2.06 -15.96
C ALA A 63 -0.15 1.52 -15.17
N ASP A 64 0.88 1.04 -15.86
CA ASP A 64 2.11 0.60 -15.20
C ASP A 64 2.72 1.77 -14.41
N ALA A 65 3.12 1.49 -13.18
CA ALA A 65 3.60 2.51 -12.25
C ALA A 65 4.83 2.03 -11.49
N TRP A 66 5.78 2.94 -11.30
CA TRP A 66 6.83 2.77 -10.31
C TRP A 66 6.31 3.22 -8.96
N VAL A 67 6.45 2.36 -7.96
CA VAL A 67 6.00 2.62 -6.58
C VAL A 67 7.17 2.52 -5.62
N SER A 68 7.24 3.46 -4.68
CA SER A 68 8.16 3.44 -3.55
C SER A 68 7.38 3.44 -2.24
N VAL A 69 7.85 2.64 -1.29
CA VAL A 69 7.35 2.56 0.09
C VAL A 69 8.52 2.75 1.05
N GLY A 70 8.33 3.55 2.09
CA GLY A 70 9.35 3.85 3.09
C GLY A 70 9.00 5.11 3.89
N PRO A 71 9.76 5.50 4.93
CA PRO A 71 9.48 6.71 5.71
C PRO A 71 9.64 8.00 4.87
N THR A 72 10.51 7.96 3.86
CA THR A 72 10.73 9.02 2.85
C THR A 72 10.75 8.37 1.45
N PRO A 73 9.59 7.98 0.90
CA PRO A 73 9.54 7.25 -0.37
C PRO A 73 9.93 8.17 -1.54
N ASP A 74 10.68 7.62 -2.51
CA ASP A 74 11.04 8.27 -3.77
C ASP A 74 10.82 7.29 -4.94
N ALA A 75 9.68 7.42 -5.62
CA ALA A 75 9.34 6.61 -6.78
C ALA A 75 10.09 7.02 -8.06
N THR A 76 10.78 8.17 -8.05
CA THR A 76 11.54 8.68 -9.20
C THR A 76 12.95 8.13 -9.23
N ASN A 77 13.67 8.18 -8.10
CA ASN A 77 15.09 7.81 -8.01
C ASN A 77 15.42 6.79 -6.90
N GLY A 78 14.47 6.51 -6.00
CA GLY A 78 14.70 5.65 -4.83
C GLY A 78 14.46 4.16 -5.06
N LYS A 79 14.40 3.41 -3.95
CA LYS A 79 14.04 1.98 -3.94
C LYS A 79 12.58 1.83 -4.32
N ARG A 80 12.35 1.32 -5.53
CA ARG A 80 11.02 1.19 -6.13
C ARG A 80 10.80 -0.18 -6.73
N PHE A 81 9.54 -0.52 -6.94
CA PHE A 81 9.10 -1.73 -7.62
C PHE A 81 8.02 -1.39 -8.64
N LEU A 82 7.88 -2.25 -9.65
CA LEU A 82 6.89 -2.08 -10.70
C LEU A 82 5.55 -2.64 -10.22
N VAL A 83 4.49 -1.84 -10.35
CA VAL A 83 3.10 -2.28 -10.19
C VAL A 83 2.46 -2.31 -11.58
N PRO A 84 2.11 -3.49 -12.11
CA PRO A 84 1.43 -3.60 -13.40
C PRO A 84 0.04 -2.97 -13.37
N ALA A 85 -0.39 -2.46 -14.51
CA ALA A 85 -1.73 -1.94 -14.69
C ALA A 85 -2.81 -2.98 -14.32
N ASN A 86 -3.90 -2.51 -13.73
CA ASN A 86 -5.12 -3.27 -13.41
C ASN A 86 -4.91 -4.52 -12.53
N THR A 87 -3.79 -4.58 -11.81
CA THR A 87 -3.45 -5.67 -10.89
C THR A 87 -3.44 -5.15 -9.47
N ASP A 88 -3.92 -5.97 -8.52
CA ASP A 88 -3.74 -5.68 -7.10
C ASP A 88 -2.36 -6.19 -6.67
N TYR A 89 -1.54 -5.28 -6.15
CA TYR A 89 -0.21 -5.57 -5.66
C TYR A 89 -0.14 -5.29 -4.16
N ASP A 90 0.15 -6.33 -3.37
CA ASP A 90 0.24 -6.24 -1.92
C ASP A 90 1.70 -6.21 -1.49
N VAL A 91 2.05 -5.27 -0.61
CA VAL A 91 3.38 -5.17 -0.01
C VAL A 91 3.26 -4.92 1.48
N TYR A 92 4.13 -5.55 2.28
CA TYR A 92 4.26 -5.22 3.69
C TYR A 92 4.81 -3.80 3.86
N ALA A 93 4.29 -3.09 4.86
CA ALA A 93 4.76 -1.79 5.28
C ALA A 93 5.33 -1.88 6.70
N GLU A 94 6.26 -1.00 7.01
CA GLU A 94 6.72 -0.78 8.38
C GLU A 94 6.00 0.43 9.00
N PRO A 95 5.91 0.53 10.34
CA PRO A 95 5.36 1.70 10.99
C PRO A 95 6.00 3.00 10.50
N ASN A 96 5.17 4.01 10.20
CA ASN A 96 5.55 5.30 9.62
C ASN A 96 5.91 5.30 8.13
N ASP A 97 5.87 4.14 7.45
CA ASP A 97 6.04 4.13 6.00
C ASP A 97 4.96 4.94 5.30
N LYS A 98 5.37 5.64 4.26
CA LYS A 98 4.52 6.36 3.34
C LYS A 98 4.63 5.75 1.94
N PHE A 99 3.72 6.19 1.09
CA PHE A 99 3.57 5.71 -0.27
C PHE A 99 3.83 6.84 -1.26
N GLN A 100 4.54 6.57 -2.34
CA GLN A 100 4.64 7.48 -3.49
C GLN A 100 4.67 6.64 -4.77
N TRP A 101 4.15 7.20 -5.86
CA TRP A 101 4.19 6.56 -7.18
C TRP A 101 4.47 7.57 -8.30
N VAL A 102 4.95 7.07 -9.42
CA VAL A 102 5.00 7.77 -10.71
C VAL A 102 4.60 6.81 -11.83
N ALA A 103 4.05 7.34 -12.92
CA ALA A 103 3.83 6.54 -14.13
C ALA A 103 5.17 5.98 -14.66
N ALA A 104 5.16 4.73 -15.13
CA ALA A 104 6.35 4.04 -15.64
C ALA A 104 6.70 4.44 -17.08
#